data_AF-A0A3N5RAB5-F1
#
_entry.id   AF-A0A3N5RAB5-F1
#
_cell.length_a   1.000
_cell.length_b   1.000
_cell.length_c   1.000
_cell.angle_alpha   90.00
_cell.angle_beta   90.00
_cell.angle_gamma   90.00
#
_symmetry.space_group_name_H-M   'P 1'
#
loop_
_entity.id
_entity.type
_entity.pdbx_description
1 polymer ?
#
loop_
_entity_poly.entity_id
_entity_poly.type
_entity_poly.pdbx_seq_one_letter_code
_entity_poly.pdbx_strand_id
1 'polypeptide(L)'
;QMLYGAEIAEVASMSMELLSTPYLPETKGGFYSQEDTARARREHLEGILRFWPYMSVVDAFQLWVYENPGAASDPANCDAKWGELWKRFMVGIDTSGLEDWMVTGWQRKLHIYEAPFYYVEYGIAQLGAIQIWRNSLQDQAGAVAAYRKALSLGGSRPLPELFAAAGARFAFDETVLREAVDLILSTLEQLNQQEGV
;
A
#
# COMPACT_ATOMS: atom_id res chain seq x y z
N GLN A 1 17.73 -6.88 -13.48
CA GLN A 1 16.84 -5.78 -13.86
C GLN A 1 15.48 -6.39 -14.16
N MET A 2 14.46 -6.15 -13.33
CA MET A 2 13.13 -6.70 -13.61
C MET A 2 12.61 -6.08 -14.91
N LEU A 3 12.27 -6.94 -15.88
CA LEU A 3 11.89 -6.62 -17.26
C LEU A 3 10.44 -6.12 -17.41
N TYR A 4 9.79 -5.79 -16.30
CA TYR A 4 8.38 -5.39 -16.23
C TYR A 4 8.25 -4.34 -15.13
N GLY A 5 7.42 -3.30 -15.34
CA GLY A 5 7.10 -2.33 -14.29
C GLY A 5 6.32 -3.03 -13.19
N ALA A 6 7.02 -3.44 -12.13
CA ALA A 6 6.42 -4.17 -11.03
C ALA A 6 5.36 -3.30 -10.31
N GLU A 7 5.46 -1.98 -10.43
CA GLU A 7 4.46 -0.99 -10.04
C GLU A 7 3.08 -1.29 -10.63
N ILE A 8 2.98 -1.56 -11.94
CA ILE A 8 1.67 -1.82 -12.55
C ILE A 8 1.13 -3.20 -12.16
N ALA A 9 2.02 -4.16 -11.88
CA ALA A 9 1.62 -5.44 -11.33
C ALA A 9 1.06 -5.30 -9.91
N GLU A 10 1.63 -4.41 -9.09
CA GLU A 10 1.11 -4.10 -7.76
C GLU A 10 -0.16 -3.24 -7.81
N VAL A 11 -0.30 -2.32 -8.76
CA VAL A 11 -1.59 -1.63 -8.99
C VAL A 11 -2.65 -2.67 -9.32
N ALA A 12 -2.32 -3.70 -10.11
CA ALA A 12 -3.25 -4.77 -10.43
C ALA A 12 -3.71 -5.53 -9.18
N SER A 13 -2.78 -6.03 -8.36
CA SER A 13 -3.08 -6.78 -7.14
C SER A 13 -3.89 -5.95 -6.14
N MET A 14 -3.38 -4.78 -5.75
CA MET A 14 -4.00 -3.93 -4.73
C MET A 14 -5.36 -3.39 -5.16
N SER A 15 -5.53 -3.06 -6.44
CA SER A 15 -6.85 -2.64 -6.94
C SER A 15 -7.86 -3.77 -6.86
N MET A 16 -7.46 -5.01 -7.14
CA MET A 16 -8.36 -6.15 -7.05
C MET A 16 -8.87 -6.36 -5.62
N GLU A 17 -8.01 -6.20 -4.61
CA GLU A 17 -8.41 -6.29 -3.20
C GLU A 17 -9.52 -5.27 -2.85
N LEU A 18 -9.39 -4.03 -3.34
CA LEU A 18 -10.40 -3.00 -3.12
C LEU A 18 -11.65 -3.19 -3.99
N LEU A 19 -11.50 -3.52 -5.28
CA LEU A 19 -12.60 -3.71 -6.22
C LEU A 19 -13.48 -4.92 -5.88
N SER A 20 -12.89 -5.94 -5.27
CA SER A 20 -13.60 -7.17 -4.86
C SER A 20 -14.40 -7.00 -3.57
N THR A 21 -14.15 -5.94 -2.80
CA THR A 21 -14.76 -5.69 -1.49
C THR A 21 -16.30 -5.79 -1.47
N PRO A 22 -17.06 -5.26 -2.44
CA PRO A 22 -18.52 -5.40 -2.47
C PRO A 22 -19.03 -6.83 -2.64
N TYR A 23 -18.16 -7.78 -3.02
CA TYR A 23 -18.48 -9.17 -3.29
C TYR A 23 -18.04 -10.13 -2.18
N LEU A 24 -17.44 -9.62 -1.09
CA LEU A 24 -17.09 -10.43 0.08
C LEU A 24 -18.29 -11.04 0.84
N PRO A 25 -19.44 -10.34 0.98
CA PRO A 25 -20.60 -10.90 1.67
C PRO A 25 -21.14 -12.16 0.99
N GLU A 26 -21.64 -13.11 1.77
CA GLU A 26 -22.39 -14.29 1.28
C GLU A 26 -23.56 -13.88 0.36
N THR A 27 -24.24 -12.78 0.68
CA THR A 27 -25.36 -12.23 -0.11
C THR A 27 -24.96 -11.75 -1.51
N LYS A 28 -23.65 -11.65 -1.78
CA LYS A 28 -23.06 -11.22 -3.05
C LYS A 28 -22.20 -12.32 -3.71
N GLY A 29 -22.27 -13.55 -3.19
CA GLY A 29 -21.53 -14.71 -3.70
C GLY A 29 -20.17 -14.96 -3.02
N GLY A 30 -19.82 -14.19 -1.99
CA GLY A 30 -18.66 -14.41 -1.15
C GLY A 30 -18.93 -15.37 0.00
N PHE A 31 -18.15 -15.25 1.07
CA PHE A 31 -18.15 -16.17 2.22
C PHE A 31 -18.11 -15.46 3.58
N TYR A 32 -18.17 -14.12 3.59
CA TYR A 32 -18.21 -13.36 4.82
C TYR A 32 -19.65 -13.08 5.25
N SER A 33 -19.87 -13.16 6.56
CA SER A 33 -21.04 -12.54 7.17
C SER A 33 -21.02 -11.02 6.95
N GLN A 34 -22.13 -10.35 7.22
CA GLN A 34 -22.19 -8.88 7.16
C GLN A 34 -21.18 -8.23 8.12
N GLU A 35 -21.06 -8.78 9.33
CA GLU A 35 -20.13 -8.33 10.37
C GLU A 35 -18.67 -8.55 9.95
N ASP A 36 -18.34 -9.76 9.48
CA ASP A 36 -16.99 -10.08 9.02
C ASP A 36 -16.59 -9.22 7.81
N THR A 37 -17.54 -8.92 6.92
CA THR A 37 -17.30 -8.00 5.80
C THR A 37 -16.94 -6.62 6.31
N ALA A 38 -17.70 -6.07 7.25
CA ALA A 38 -17.44 -4.74 7.78
C ALA A 38 -16.09 -4.67 8.50
N ARG A 39 -15.77 -5.67 9.34
CA ARG A 39 -14.46 -5.81 9.98
C ARG A 39 -13.33 -5.88 8.97
N ALA A 40 -13.41 -6.80 7.99
CA ALA A 40 -12.35 -6.98 7.00
C ALA A 40 -12.11 -5.71 6.17
N ARG A 41 -13.18 -4.98 5.83
CA ARG A 41 -13.07 -3.70 5.13
C ARG A 41 -12.34 -2.65 5.97
N ARG A 42 -12.67 -2.53 7.26
CA ARG A 42 -11.97 -1.60 8.16
C ARG A 42 -10.49 -1.97 8.30
N GLU A 43 -10.21 -3.22 8.62
CA GLU A 43 -8.83 -3.71 8.80
C GLU A 43 -7.97 -3.49 7.56
N HIS A 44 -8.53 -3.74 6.36
CA HIS A 44 -7.84 -3.51 5.11
C HIS A 44 -7.53 -2.01 4.88
N LEU A 45 -8.53 -1.15 5.05
CA LEU A 45 -8.38 0.31 4.89
C LEU A 45 -7.41 0.92 5.91
N GLU A 46 -7.49 0.52 7.18
CA GLU A 46 -6.54 0.90 8.22
C GLU A 46 -5.14 0.34 7.95
N GLY A 47 -5.06 -0.86 7.37
CA GLY A 47 -3.81 -1.46 6.91
C GLY A 47 -3.12 -0.59 5.86
N ILE A 48 -3.87 -0.10 4.88
CA ILE A 48 -3.38 0.82 3.84
C ILE A 48 -2.82 2.11 4.47
N LEU A 49 -3.54 2.72 5.40
CA LEU A 49 -3.07 3.93 6.09
C LEU A 49 -1.77 3.69 6.88
N ARG A 50 -1.66 2.54 7.56
CA ARG A 50 -0.44 2.16 8.30
C ARG A 50 0.71 1.77 7.38
N PHE A 51 0.42 1.39 6.14
CA PHE A 51 1.40 0.91 5.20
C PHE A 51 2.31 2.02 4.65
N TRP A 52 1.79 3.20 4.28
CA TRP A 52 2.63 4.27 3.73
C TRP A 52 3.78 4.72 4.66
N PRO A 53 3.55 4.95 5.97
CA PRO A 53 4.64 5.22 6.91
C PRO A 53 5.62 4.06 6.99
N TYR A 54 5.14 2.81 7.02
CA TYR A 54 6.00 1.64 7.09
C TYR A 54 6.86 1.45 5.84
N MET A 55 6.27 1.68 4.66
CA MET A 55 6.98 1.70 3.38
C MET A 55 8.11 2.72 3.40
N SER A 56 7.86 3.89 3.99
CA SER A 56 8.85 4.96 4.12
C SER A 56 10.03 4.56 5.02
N VAL A 57 9.81 3.73 6.06
CA VAL A 57 10.89 3.13 6.86
C VAL A 57 11.78 2.25 5.99
N VAL A 58 11.18 1.34 5.21
CA VAL A 58 11.92 0.37 4.39
C VAL A 58 12.70 1.05 3.28
N ASP A 59 12.07 1.99 2.57
CA ASP A 59 12.69 2.72 1.46
C ASP A 59 13.86 3.60 1.94
N ALA A 60 13.63 4.41 2.99
CA ALA A 60 14.66 5.26 3.56
C ALA A 60 15.83 4.44 4.15
N PHE A 61 15.55 3.26 4.70
CA PHE A 61 16.60 2.36 5.17
C PHE A 61 17.47 1.86 4.02
N GLN A 62 16.85 1.43 2.91
CA GLN A 62 17.60 1.01 1.74
C GLN A 62 18.44 2.15 1.16
N LEU A 63 17.87 3.35 0.99
CA LEU A 63 18.63 4.52 0.56
C LEU A 63 19.87 4.73 1.44
N TRP A 64 19.71 4.71 2.77
CA TRP A 64 20.84 4.85 3.69
C TRP A 64 21.88 3.75 3.53
N VAL A 65 21.48 2.48 3.42
CA VAL A 65 22.40 1.33 3.24
C VAL A 65 23.25 1.52 1.98
N TYR A 66 22.63 1.89 0.86
CA TYR A 66 23.32 2.05 -0.42
C TYR A 66 24.17 3.33 -0.50
N GLU A 67 23.82 4.38 0.24
CA GLU A 67 24.64 5.59 0.38
C GLU A 67 25.82 5.40 1.37
N ASN A 68 25.73 4.45 2.29
CA ASN A 68 26.70 4.25 3.38
C ASN A 68 27.19 2.80 3.51
N PRO A 69 27.72 2.17 2.43
CA PRO A 69 28.03 0.75 2.42
C PRO A 69 29.04 0.31 3.49
N GLY A 70 30.00 1.18 3.85
CA GLY A 70 30.98 0.89 4.91
C GLY A 70 30.39 0.94 6.32
N ALA A 71 29.36 1.76 6.56
CA ALA A 71 28.66 1.75 7.84
C ALA A 71 27.67 0.58 7.92
N ALA A 72 26.99 0.29 6.81
CA ALA A 72 25.99 -0.77 6.70
C ALA A 72 26.58 -2.19 6.72
N SER A 73 27.90 -2.35 6.57
CA SER A 73 28.56 -3.65 6.75
C SER A 73 28.55 -4.13 8.21
N ASP A 74 28.27 -3.26 9.17
CA ASP A 74 28.04 -3.61 10.57
C ASP A 74 26.52 -3.68 10.86
N PRO A 75 25.97 -4.86 11.18
CA PRO A 75 24.55 -5.03 11.50
C PRO A 75 24.05 -4.13 12.64
N ALA A 76 24.90 -3.77 13.61
CA ALA A 76 24.49 -2.90 14.71
C ALA A 76 24.17 -1.48 14.23
N ASN A 77 24.87 -0.98 13.20
CA ASN A 77 24.55 0.30 12.58
C ASN A 77 23.24 0.23 11.78
N CYS A 78 22.95 -0.91 11.14
CA CYS A 78 21.68 -1.16 10.47
C CYS A 78 20.50 -1.17 11.47
N ASP A 79 20.64 -1.87 12.60
CA ASP A 79 19.64 -1.87 13.67
C ASP A 79 19.40 -0.45 14.21
N ALA A 80 20.47 0.30 14.48
CA ALA A 80 20.38 1.67 14.94
C ALA A 80 19.66 2.57 13.92
N LYS A 81 20.00 2.46 12.64
CA LYS A 81 19.37 3.26 11.59
C LYS A 81 17.89 2.90 11.40
N TRP A 82 17.57 1.61 11.38
CA TRP A 82 16.20 1.16 11.30
C TRP A 82 15.37 1.67 12.48
N GLY A 83 15.92 1.63 13.70
CA GLY A 83 15.27 2.17 14.89
C GLY A 83 15.02 3.68 14.83
N GLU A 84 15.96 4.46 14.29
CA GLU A 84 15.78 5.89 14.01
C GLU A 84 14.61 6.13 13.05
N LEU A 85 14.58 5.41 11.93
CA LEU A 85 13.55 5.53 10.90
C LEU A 85 12.18 5.08 11.39
N TRP A 86 12.12 3.99 12.17
CA TRP A 86 10.89 3.53 12.81
C TRP A 86 10.28 4.63 13.69
N LYS A 87 11.08 5.25 14.57
CA LYS A 87 10.60 6.32 15.44
C LYS A 87 10.12 7.55 14.66
N ARG A 88 10.74 7.82 13.50
CA ARG A 88 10.35 8.94 12.62
C ARG A 88 8.99 8.72 11.95
N PHE A 89 8.77 7.53 11.39
CA PHE A 89 7.60 7.27 10.54
C PHE A 89 6.47 6.53 11.26
N MET A 90 6.77 5.57 12.14
CA MET A 90 5.77 4.75 12.84
C MET A 90 5.32 5.39 14.16
N VAL A 91 4.96 6.67 14.10
CA VAL A 91 4.54 7.45 15.28
C VAL A 91 3.27 6.86 15.88
N GLY A 92 3.21 6.79 17.21
CA GLY A 92 2.04 6.30 17.96
C GLY A 92 2.01 4.78 18.19
N ILE A 93 2.97 4.02 17.66
CA ILE A 93 3.13 2.60 17.99
C ILE A 93 4.03 2.48 19.23
N ASP A 94 3.46 1.96 20.32
CA ASP A 94 4.22 1.64 21.53
C ASP A 94 5.01 0.34 21.33
N THR A 95 6.32 0.42 21.49
CA THR A 95 7.23 -0.72 21.42
C THR A 95 7.95 -0.95 22.75
N SER A 96 7.41 -0.43 23.86
CA SER A 96 7.98 -0.60 25.19
C SER A 96 8.12 -2.08 25.54
N GLY A 97 9.35 -2.50 25.85
CA GLY A 97 9.69 -3.91 26.11
C GLY A 97 9.84 -4.78 24.85
N LEU A 98 9.78 -4.17 23.66
CA LEU A 98 9.95 -4.81 22.35
C LEU A 98 10.99 -4.09 21.48
N GLU A 99 11.92 -3.37 22.10
CA GLU A 99 12.91 -2.55 21.40
C GLU A 99 13.81 -3.37 20.48
N ASP A 100 14.30 -4.53 20.95
CA ASP A 100 15.13 -5.45 20.17
C ASP A 100 14.39 -5.99 18.94
N TRP A 101 13.10 -6.29 19.09
CA TRP A 101 12.25 -6.73 17.98
C TRP A 101 12.02 -5.61 16.96
N MET A 102 11.95 -4.36 17.42
CA MET A 102 11.70 -3.20 16.57
C MET A 102 12.94 -2.88 15.72
N VAL A 103 14.13 -2.78 16.33
CA VAL A 103 15.36 -2.36 15.64
C VAL A 103 15.84 -3.39 14.60
N THR A 104 15.56 -4.67 14.83
CA THR A 104 15.90 -5.76 13.90
C THR A 104 14.87 -5.93 12.76
N GLY A 105 13.90 -5.01 12.62
CA GLY A 105 12.78 -5.15 11.70
C GLY A 105 13.16 -5.27 10.21
N TRP A 106 14.33 -4.75 9.81
CA TRP A 106 14.86 -4.90 8.46
C TRP A 106 15.21 -6.35 8.09
N GLN A 107 15.65 -7.14 9.08
CA GLN A 107 16.11 -8.53 8.86
C GLN A 107 14.98 -9.44 8.36
N ARG A 108 13.74 -9.15 8.79
CA ARG A 108 12.53 -9.91 8.44
C ARG A 108 11.83 -9.38 7.18
N LYS A 109 12.53 -8.62 6.33
CA LYS A 109 11.99 -8.08 5.08
C LYS A 109 12.75 -8.66 3.89
N LEU A 110 12.22 -9.76 3.36
CA LEU A 110 12.80 -10.48 2.21
C LEU A 110 13.15 -9.55 1.03
N HIS A 111 12.26 -8.59 0.73
CA HIS A 111 12.46 -7.63 -0.36
C HIS A 111 13.75 -6.83 -0.27
N ILE A 112 14.26 -6.51 0.93
CA ILE A 112 15.53 -5.79 1.10
C ILE A 112 16.70 -6.62 0.52
N TYR A 113 16.61 -7.94 0.60
CA TYR A 113 17.65 -8.87 0.16
C TYR A 113 17.48 -9.32 -1.29
N GLU A 114 16.25 -9.54 -1.73
CA GLU A 114 15.96 -10.13 -3.05
C GLU A 114 15.63 -9.11 -4.14
N ALA A 115 15.02 -7.98 -3.77
CA ALA A 115 14.55 -6.96 -4.69
C ALA A 115 14.78 -5.54 -4.15
N PRO A 116 16.04 -5.07 -4.12
CA PRO A 116 16.36 -3.76 -3.58
C PRO A 116 15.55 -2.63 -4.25
N PHE A 117 15.14 -1.65 -3.45
CA PHE A 117 14.30 -0.52 -3.86
C PHE A 117 12.90 -0.88 -4.36
N TYR A 118 12.47 -2.14 -4.32
CA TYR A 118 11.13 -2.53 -4.74
C TYR A 118 10.02 -2.06 -3.79
N TYR A 119 10.35 -1.78 -2.52
CA TYR A 119 9.33 -1.49 -1.51
C TYR A 119 8.58 -0.17 -1.76
N VAL A 120 9.24 0.83 -2.36
CA VAL A 120 8.60 2.11 -2.73
C VAL A 120 7.52 1.93 -3.79
N GLU A 121 7.68 0.93 -4.65
CA GLU A 121 6.72 0.61 -5.71
C GLU A 121 5.36 0.22 -5.15
N TYR A 122 5.31 -0.45 -4.00
CA TYR A 122 4.06 -0.71 -3.28
C TYR A 122 3.36 0.58 -2.86
N GLY A 123 4.11 1.58 -2.37
CA GLY A 123 3.55 2.86 -1.95
C GLY A 123 2.94 3.65 -3.12
N ILE A 124 3.63 3.62 -4.26
CA ILE A 124 3.19 4.18 -5.54
C ILE A 124 1.95 3.45 -6.05
N ALA A 125 1.99 2.12 -6.08
CA ALA A 125 0.90 1.29 -6.54
C ALA A 125 -0.37 1.46 -5.70
N GLN A 126 -0.23 1.57 -4.38
CA GLN A 126 -1.34 1.78 -3.46
C GLN A 126 -2.09 3.08 -3.76
N LEU A 127 -1.38 4.16 -4.14
CA LEU A 127 -2.03 5.41 -4.57
C LEU A 127 -2.77 5.25 -5.90
N GLY A 128 -2.26 4.45 -6.83
CA GLY A 128 -2.98 4.07 -8.04
C GLY A 128 -4.26 3.29 -7.72
N ALA A 129 -4.15 2.29 -6.84
CA ALA A 129 -5.27 1.44 -6.44
C ALA A 129 -6.39 2.20 -5.74
N ILE A 130 -6.06 3.16 -4.86
CA ILE A 130 -7.06 4.02 -4.20
C ILE A 130 -7.79 4.90 -5.21
N GLN A 131 -7.12 5.41 -6.25
CA GLN A 131 -7.78 6.18 -7.30
C GLN A 131 -8.75 5.31 -8.12
N ILE A 132 -8.37 4.08 -8.45
CA ILE A 132 -9.24 3.10 -9.14
C ILE A 132 -10.45 2.76 -8.27
N TRP A 133 -10.23 2.51 -6.98
CA TRP A 133 -11.28 2.26 -6.00
C TRP A 133 -12.24 3.44 -5.85
N ARG A 134 -11.72 4.66 -5.75
CA ARG A 134 -12.54 5.90 -5.72
C ARG A 134 -13.49 5.97 -6.91
N ASN A 135 -13.00 5.64 -8.11
CA ASN A 135 -13.84 5.62 -9.31
C ASN A 135 -14.93 4.53 -9.20
N SER A 136 -14.61 3.39 -8.59
CA SER A 136 -15.53 2.27 -8.40
C SER A 136 -16.68 2.59 -7.42
N LEU A 137 -16.46 3.50 -6.46
CA LEU A 137 -17.51 4.00 -5.58
C LEU A 137 -18.59 4.82 -6.31
N GLN A 138 -18.27 5.36 -7.49
CA GLN A 138 -19.21 6.10 -8.34
C GLN A 138 -19.81 5.23 -9.44
N ASP A 139 -18.96 4.46 -10.14
CA ASP A 139 -19.34 3.54 -11.19
C ASP A 139 -18.46 2.28 -11.12
N GLN A 140 -18.94 1.28 -10.39
CA GLN A 140 -18.24 0.02 -10.20
C GLN A 140 -17.96 -0.69 -11.53
N ALA A 141 -18.92 -0.72 -12.45
CA ALA A 141 -18.79 -1.42 -13.72
C ALA A 141 -17.78 -0.71 -14.64
N GLY A 142 -17.86 0.61 -14.72
CA GLY A 142 -16.92 1.44 -15.46
C GLY A 142 -15.49 1.34 -14.93
N ALA A 143 -15.31 1.40 -13.60
CA ALA A 143 -13.99 1.26 -12.98
C ALA A 143 -13.37 -0.12 -13.25
N VAL A 144 -14.15 -1.21 -13.14
CA VAL A 144 -13.67 -2.57 -13.46
C VAL A 144 -13.34 -2.69 -14.96
N ALA A 145 -14.12 -2.08 -15.85
CA ALA A 145 -13.84 -2.08 -17.28
C ALA A 145 -12.53 -1.34 -17.62
N ALA A 146 -12.30 -0.16 -17.03
CA ALA A 146 -11.06 0.59 -17.18
C ALA A 146 -9.86 -0.17 -16.60
N TYR A 147 -10.00 -0.72 -15.41
CA TYR A 147 -9.01 -1.61 -14.78
C TYR A 147 -8.61 -2.77 -15.72
N ARG A 148 -9.59 -3.51 -16.25
CA ARG A 148 -9.33 -4.62 -17.18
C ARG A 148 -8.67 -4.17 -18.48
N LYS A 149 -9.03 -2.98 -18.98
CA LYS A 149 -8.38 -2.37 -20.15
C LYS A 149 -6.91 -2.05 -19.87
N ALA A 150 -6.58 -1.55 -18.67
CA ALA A 150 -5.19 -1.33 -18.30
C ALA A 150 -4.40 -2.64 -18.21
N LEU A 151 -4.98 -3.68 -17.59
CA LEU A 151 -4.35 -5.00 -17.50
C LEU A 151 -4.03 -5.61 -18.86
N SER A 152 -4.91 -5.44 -19.85
CA SER A 152 -4.69 -6.00 -21.19
C SER A 152 -3.52 -5.36 -21.94
N LEU A 153 -3.01 -4.21 -21.48
CA LEU A 153 -1.83 -3.56 -22.02
C LEU A 153 -0.53 -4.22 -21.53
N GLY A 154 -0.55 -4.94 -20.40
CA GLY A 154 0.65 -5.51 -19.79
C GLY A 154 1.76 -4.45 -19.62
N GLY A 155 3.00 -4.82 -19.97
CA GLY A 155 4.14 -3.90 -19.98
C GLY A 155 4.35 -3.13 -21.29
N SER A 156 3.34 -3.04 -22.17
CA SER A 156 3.52 -2.46 -23.52
C SER A 156 3.52 -0.92 -23.57
N ARG A 157 3.25 -0.26 -22.43
CA ARG A 157 3.13 1.21 -22.32
C ARG A 157 3.89 1.73 -21.10
N PRO A 158 4.30 3.01 -21.10
CA PRO A 158 4.87 3.66 -19.91
C PRO A 158 3.88 3.72 -18.75
N LEU A 159 4.37 3.77 -17.50
CA LEU A 159 3.54 3.82 -16.29
C LEU A 159 2.47 4.93 -16.31
N PRO A 160 2.74 6.18 -16.73
CA PRO A 160 1.70 7.20 -16.80
C PRO A 160 0.53 6.83 -17.72
N GLU A 161 0.81 6.17 -18.84
CA GLU A 161 -0.22 5.71 -19.77
C GLU A 161 -1.01 4.53 -19.20
N LEU A 162 -0.34 3.62 -18.49
CA LEU A 162 -0.98 2.48 -17.83
C LEU A 162 -1.91 2.93 -16.69
N PHE A 163 -1.48 3.87 -15.86
CA PHE A 163 -2.31 4.48 -14.82
C PHE A 163 -3.51 5.20 -15.45
N ALA A 164 -3.29 6.02 -16.48
CA ALA A 164 -4.36 6.73 -17.18
C ALA A 164 -5.38 5.76 -17.81
N ALA A 165 -4.93 4.63 -18.37
CA ALA A 165 -5.80 3.60 -18.90
C ALA A 165 -6.70 2.96 -17.83
N ALA A 166 -6.24 2.90 -16.57
CA ALA A 166 -7.01 2.42 -15.43
C ALA A 166 -7.92 3.50 -14.81
N GLY A 167 -7.88 4.73 -15.33
CA GLY A 167 -8.60 5.87 -14.75
C GLY A 167 -7.91 6.48 -13.53
N ALA A 168 -6.62 6.21 -13.33
CA ALA A 168 -5.79 6.81 -12.30
C ALA A 168 -4.79 7.81 -12.90
N ARG A 169 -4.27 8.71 -12.08
CA ARG A 169 -3.16 9.60 -12.41
C ARG A 169 -1.88 9.06 -11.78
N PHE A 170 -0.80 9.02 -12.57
CA PHE A 170 0.54 8.74 -12.06
C PHE A 170 1.11 10.01 -11.41
N ALA A 171 0.82 10.20 -10.13
CA ALA A 171 1.26 11.35 -9.33
C ALA A 171 1.42 10.94 -7.86
N PHE A 172 2.45 11.49 -7.21
CA PHE A 172 2.88 11.14 -5.84
C PHE A 172 3.12 12.38 -4.99
N ASP A 173 2.40 13.46 -5.29
CA ASP A 173 2.45 14.69 -4.52
C ASP A 173 1.55 14.63 -3.28
N GLU A 174 1.73 15.61 -2.38
CA GLU A 174 0.96 15.73 -1.14
C GLU A 174 -0.56 15.78 -1.43
N THR A 175 -0.97 16.40 -2.54
CA THR A 175 -2.39 16.52 -2.89
C THR A 175 -3.00 15.16 -3.18
N VAL A 176 -2.35 14.32 -4.00
CA VAL A 176 -2.85 12.98 -4.33
C VAL A 176 -2.87 12.08 -3.09
N LEU A 177 -1.84 12.15 -2.25
CA LEU A 177 -1.81 11.38 -1.01
C LEU A 177 -2.93 11.82 -0.05
N ARG A 178 -3.17 13.13 0.07
CA ARG A 178 -4.26 13.67 0.89
C ARG A 178 -5.62 13.21 0.40
N GLU A 179 -5.89 13.29 -0.90
CA GLU A 179 -7.14 12.80 -1.50
C GLU A 179 -7.36 11.30 -1.20
N ALA A 180 -6.30 10.50 -1.25
CA ALA A 180 -6.36 9.07 -0.93
C ALA A 180 -6.66 8.83 0.56
N VAL A 181 -5.96 9.53 1.46
CA VAL A 181 -6.17 9.43 2.91
C VAL A 181 -7.57 9.89 3.30
N ASP A 182 -8.02 11.03 2.80
CA ASP A 182 -9.35 11.59 3.11
C ASP A 182 -10.46 10.62 2.69
N LEU A 183 -10.33 9.99 1.52
CA LEU A 183 -11.28 8.98 1.04
C LEU A 183 -11.35 7.76 1.96
N ILE A 184 -10.18 7.27 2.40
CA ILE A 184 -10.12 6.12 3.30
C ILE A 184 -10.78 6.48 4.64
N LEU A 185 -10.41 7.62 5.23
CA LEU A 185 -10.95 8.08 6.51
C LEU A 185 -12.46 8.31 6.45
N SER A 186 -12.98 8.95 5.40
CA SER A 186 -14.42 9.14 5.25
C SER A 186 -15.17 7.82 5.11
N THR A 187 -14.56 6.84 4.44
CA THR A 187 -15.15 5.50 4.30
C THR A 187 -15.15 4.75 5.63
N LEU A 188 -14.07 4.84 6.41
CA LEU A 188 -14.00 4.27 7.75
C LEU A 188 -15.05 4.87 8.67
N GLU A 189 -15.25 6.19 8.63
CA GLU A 189 -16.29 6.86 9.40
C GLU A 189 -17.69 6.35 9.05
N GLN A 190 -18.00 6.20 7.75
CA GLN A 190 -19.27 5.63 7.30
C GLN A 190 -19.47 4.19 7.76
N LEU A 191 -18.42 3.37 7.73
CA LEU A 191 -18.47 1.98 8.20
C LEU A 191 -18.74 1.90 9.70
N ASN A 192 -18.16 2.82 10.50
CA ASN A 192 -18.38 2.86 11.94
C ASN A 192 -19.82 3.30 12.29
N GLN A 193 -20.36 4.30 11.59
CA GLN A 193 -21.74 4.77 11.80
C GLN A 193 -22.79 3.70 11.48
N GLN A 194 -22.52 2.82 10.52
CA GLN A 194 -23.43 1.71 10.14
C GLN A 194 -23.53 0.63 11.22
N GLU A 195 -22.57 0.56 12.16
CA GLU A 195 -22.55 -0.42 13.24
C GLU A 195 -23.13 0.12 14.56
N GLY A 196 -23.54 1.39 14.61
CA GLY A 196 -24.14 1.98 15.81
C GLY A 196 -23.17 2.28 16.95
N VAL A 197 -21.89 2.52 16.62
CA VAL A 197 -20.87 3.07 17.53
C VAL A 197 -20.81 4.59 17.39
#